data_AF-A0A927GYY0-F1
#
_entry.id   AF-A0A927GYY0-F1
#
_cell.length_a   1.000
_cell.length_b   1.000
_cell.length_c   1.000
_cell.angle_alpha   90.00
_cell.angle_beta   90.00
_cell.angle_gamma   90.00
#
_symmetry.space_group_name_H-M   'P 1'
#
loop_
_entity.id
_entity.type
_entity.pdbx_description
1 polymer ?
#
loop_
_entity_poly.entity_id
_entity_poly.type
_entity_poly.pdbx_seq_one_letter_code
_entity_poly.pdbx_strand_id
1 'polypeptide(L)'
;MVRRSLFVLVAVLVLLAAAAGAAVWYAKPQEKLDLAYRPLSFLDKSLDMLQSRKLEVRLNEQELNDLLKKKLSEQPQLRPNVTIEGARFEQRGDRLTAHVNIRTAANVKVGAALDFALEWRSPDLIVRHTATRIRDWSVPSSWLQLEPIVVPISDGLPPLIAIREIRFDPDGIVVALKLP
;
A
#
# COMPACT_ATOMS: atom_id res chain seq x y z
N MET A 1 53.47 -14.56 -0.05
CA MET A 1 52.04 -14.86 -0.32
C MET A 1 51.06 -13.85 0.30
N VAL A 2 51.33 -13.30 1.49
CA VAL A 2 50.44 -12.36 2.22
C VAL A 2 50.11 -11.04 1.48
N ARG A 3 51.05 -10.48 0.71
CA ARG A 3 50.81 -9.21 -0.02
C ARG A 3 49.76 -9.34 -1.14
N ARG A 4 49.70 -10.49 -1.84
CA ARG A 4 48.71 -10.70 -2.93
C ARG A 4 47.29 -10.94 -2.37
N SER A 5 47.16 -11.68 -1.27
CA SER A 5 45.85 -11.90 -0.63
C SER A 5 45.28 -10.62 -0.01
N LEU A 6 46.12 -9.72 0.51
CA LEU A 6 45.69 -8.43 1.02
C LEU A 6 45.14 -7.52 -0.09
N PHE A 7 45.80 -7.48 -1.26
CA PHE A 7 45.30 -6.74 -2.42
C PHE A 7 43.96 -7.30 -2.95
N VAL A 8 43.81 -8.62 -3.00
CA VAL A 8 42.54 -9.25 -3.39
C VAL A 8 41.45 -8.94 -2.37
N LEU A 9 41.75 -8.99 -1.07
CA LEU A 9 40.78 -8.66 -0.02
C LEU A 9 40.32 -7.19 -0.10
N VAL A 10 41.25 -6.26 -0.30
CA VAL A 10 40.93 -4.84 -0.49
C VAL A 10 40.12 -4.63 -1.76
N ALA A 11 40.50 -5.29 -2.87
CA ALA A 11 39.75 -5.21 -4.12
C ALA A 11 38.32 -5.72 -3.96
N VAL A 12 38.12 -6.85 -3.28
CA VAL A 12 36.78 -7.41 -2.98
C VAL A 12 35.97 -6.47 -2.09
N LEU A 13 36.59 -5.88 -1.06
CA LEU A 13 35.93 -4.89 -0.19
C LEU A 13 35.48 -3.66 -0.96
N VAL A 14 36.32 -3.14 -1.85
CA VAL A 14 35.99 -1.99 -2.72
C VAL A 14 34.84 -2.37 -3.68
N LEU A 15 34.86 -3.58 -4.23
CA LEU A 15 33.82 -4.07 -5.13
C LEU A 15 32.47 -4.22 -4.41
N LEU A 16 32.48 -4.75 -3.18
CA LEU A 16 31.29 -4.84 -2.32
C LEU A 16 30.75 -3.45 -1.95
N ALA A 17 31.63 -2.50 -1.61
CA ALA A 17 31.22 -1.13 -1.32
C ALA A 17 30.61 -0.44 -2.54
N ALA A 18 31.18 -0.63 -3.74
CA ALA A 18 30.64 -0.12 -4.99
C ALA A 18 29.27 -0.75 -5.32
N ALA A 19 29.13 -2.06 -5.14
CA ALA A 19 27.86 -2.76 -5.34
C ALA A 19 26.78 -2.29 -4.37
N ALA A 20 27.11 -2.08 -3.09
CA ALA A 20 26.20 -1.53 -2.10
C ALA A 20 25.78 -0.09 -2.44
N GLY A 21 26.73 0.75 -2.87
CA GLY A 21 26.44 2.11 -3.33
C GLY A 21 25.51 2.15 -4.55
N ALA A 22 25.76 1.27 -5.53
CA ALA A 22 24.90 1.13 -6.71
C ALA A 22 23.49 0.65 -6.33
N ALA A 23 23.36 -0.31 -5.41
CA ALA A 23 22.07 -0.79 -4.92
C ALA A 23 21.26 0.32 -4.22
N VAL A 24 21.90 1.13 -3.37
CA VAL A 24 21.25 2.28 -2.70
C VAL A 24 20.80 3.33 -3.72
N TRP A 25 21.62 3.62 -4.73
CA TRP A 25 21.26 4.58 -5.78
C TRP A 25 20.11 4.06 -6.66
N TYR A 26 20.11 2.76 -6.95
CA TYR A 26 19.06 2.09 -7.69
C TYR A 26 17.75 1.98 -6.90
N ALA A 27 17.78 1.93 -5.57
CA ALA A 27 16.57 1.89 -4.77
C ALA A 27 15.83 3.25 -4.67
N LYS A 28 16.47 4.36 -5.05
CA LYS A 28 15.89 5.72 -4.91
C LYS A 28 14.52 5.85 -5.60
N PRO A 29 13.54 6.55 -4.99
CA PRO A 29 12.21 6.73 -5.56
C PRO A 29 12.28 7.54 -6.86
N GLN A 30 11.56 7.07 -7.88
CA GLN A 30 11.46 7.76 -9.17
C GLN A 30 10.45 8.93 -9.12
N GLU A 31 9.45 8.81 -8.27
CA GLU A 31 8.36 9.78 -8.16
C GLU A 31 8.34 10.43 -6.77
N LYS A 32 8.10 11.74 -6.71
CA LYS A 32 7.90 12.45 -5.44
C LYS A 32 6.46 12.24 -4.99
N LEU A 33 6.22 11.16 -4.27
CA LEU A 33 4.94 10.89 -3.61
C LEU A 33 4.89 11.59 -2.25
N ASP A 34 3.70 12.05 -1.89
CA ASP A 34 3.38 12.63 -0.59
C ASP A 34 2.22 11.88 0.08
N LEU A 35 1.96 12.21 1.34
CA LEU A 35 0.80 11.73 2.11
C LEU A 35 -0.33 12.77 2.17
N ALA A 36 -0.32 13.78 1.29
CA ALA A 36 -1.36 14.79 1.26
C ALA A 36 -2.67 14.15 0.74
N TYR A 37 -3.75 14.31 1.51
CA TYR A 37 -5.07 13.79 1.17
C TYR A 37 -6.11 14.91 1.21
N ARG A 38 -7.17 14.78 0.41
CA ARG A 38 -8.36 15.64 0.53
C ARG A 38 -9.33 15.04 1.55
N PRO A 39 -9.89 15.85 2.47
CA PRO A 39 -10.89 15.34 3.40
C PRO A 39 -12.12 14.88 2.62
N LEU A 40 -12.46 13.59 2.75
CA LEU A 40 -13.69 13.02 2.21
C LEU A 40 -14.90 13.70 2.83
N SER A 41 -15.76 14.31 2.01
CA SER A 41 -17.04 14.83 2.46
C SER A 41 -18.05 13.69 2.63
N PHE A 42 -17.88 12.90 3.69
CA PHE A 42 -18.84 11.86 4.08
C PHE A 42 -20.26 12.41 4.26
N LEU A 43 -20.40 13.71 4.58
CA LEU A 43 -21.67 14.43 4.65
C LEU A 43 -22.42 14.45 3.32
N ASP A 44 -21.75 14.75 2.21
CA ASP A 44 -22.39 14.84 0.89
C ASP A 44 -22.90 13.46 0.43
N LYS A 45 -22.11 12.41 0.69
CA LYS A 45 -22.51 11.02 0.36
C LYS A 45 -23.66 10.51 1.22
N SER A 46 -23.71 10.87 2.50
CA SER A 46 -24.82 10.47 3.37
C SER A 46 -26.16 11.10 2.94
N LEU A 47 -26.11 12.33 2.39
CA LEU A 47 -27.25 13.00 1.76
C LEU A 47 -27.67 12.31 0.46
N ASP A 48 -26.73 11.93 -0.39
CA ASP A 48 -27.01 11.16 -1.62
C ASP A 48 -27.61 9.79 -1.32
N MET A 49 -27.19 9.11 -0.24
CA MET A 49 -27.80 7.84 0.18
C MET A 49 -29.25 8.02 0.65
N LEU A 50 -29.54 9.11 1.37
CA LEU A 50 -30.91 9.46 1.79
C LEU A 50 -31.80 9.85 0.60
N GLN A 51 -31.26 10.58 -0.38
CA GLN A 51 -32.00 11.00 -1.57
C GLN A 51 -32.22 9.85 -2.57
N SER A 52 -31.22 8.99 -2.78
CA SER A 52 -31.29 7.89 -3.75
C SER A 52 -32.04 6.66 -3.23
N ARG A 53 -32.32 6.57 -1.92
CA ARG A 53 -32.88 5.39 -1.22
C ARG A 53 -32.13 4.08 -1.50
N LYS A 54 -30.90 4.16 -2.01
CA LYS A 54 -30.04 3.01 -2.24
C LYS A 54 -28.97 3.02 -1.18
N LEU A 55 -28.95 1.95 -0.39
CA LEU A 55 -27.92 1.69 0.60
C LEU A 55 -26.64 1.18 -0.09
N GLU A 56 -26.12 1.93 -1.05
CA GLU A 56 -24.92 1.59 -1.80
C GLU A 56 -23.93 2.75 -1.72
N VAL A 57 -22.69 2.46 -1.32
CA VAL A 57 -21.61 3.43 -1.28
C VAL A 57 -20.61 3.07 -2.36
N ARG A 58 -20.47 3.94 -3.35
CA ARG A 58 -19.39 3.83 -4.34
C ARG A 58 -18.21 4.68 -3.90
N LEU A 59 -17.04 4.08 -3.81
CA LEU A 59 -15.76 4.76 -3.63
C LEU A 59 -15.04 4.75 -4.98
N ASN A 60 -14.73 5.93 -5.51
CA ASN A 60 -13.86 6.03 -6.68
C ASN A 60 -12.39 5.90 -6.26
N GLU A 61 -11.50 5.74 -7.23
CA GLU A 61 -10.06 5.58 -7.00
C GLU A 61 -9.47 6.72 -6.17
N GLN A 62 -9.84 7.97 -6.46
CA GLN A 62 -9.31 9.14 -5.76
C GLN A 62 -9.71 9.14 -4.28
N GLU A 63 -10.97 8.82 -3.99
CA GLU A 63 -11.50 8.74 -2.64
C GLU A 63 -10.87 7.60 -1.83
N LEU A 64 -10.64 6.46 -2.48
CA LEU A 64 -9.90 5.35 -1.88
C LEU A 64 -8.46 5.76 -1.56
N ASN A 65 -7.78 6.42 -2.50
CA ASN A 65 -6.42 6.92 -2.31
C ASN A 65 -6.34 7.92 -1.14
N ASP A 66 -7.27 8.88 -1.07
CA ASP A 66 -7.34 9.86 0.02
C ASP A 66 -7.62 9.19 1.39
N LEU A 67 -8.50 8.19 1.44
CA LEU A 67 -8.79 7.42 2.65
C LEU A 67 -7.56 6.68 3.15
N LEU A 68 -6.86 5.97 2.25
CA LEU A 68 -5.69 5.18 2.58
C LEU A 68 -4.51 6.09 2.97
N LYS A 69 -4.29 7.21 2.26
CA LYS A 69 -3.31 8.23 2.66
C LYS A 69 -3.59 8.79 4.03
N LYS A 70 -4.86 9.08 4.37
CA LYS A 70 -5.25 9.52 5.71
C LYS A 70 -4.84 8.48 6.76
N LYS A 71 -5.17 7.21 6.56
CA LYS A 71 -4.79 6.13 7.48
C LYS A 71 -3.28 5.97 7.63
N LEU A 72 -2.52 6.08 6.54
CA LEU A 72 -1.07 6.08 6.60
C LEU A 72 -0.50 7.33 7.29
N SER A 73 -1.15 8.49 7.17
CA SER A 73 -0.73 9.71 7.87
C SER A 73 -0.96 9.63 9.38
N GLU A 74 -2.00 8.91 9.82
CA GLU A 74 -2.28 8.61 11.23
C GLU A 74 -1.23 7.64 11.82
N GLN A 75 -0.71 6.71 11.01
CA GLN A 75 0.31 5.73 11.41
C GLN A 75 1.40 5.57 10.34
N PRO A 76 2.33 6.54 10.20
CA PRO A 76 3.34 6.53 9.13
C PRO A 76 4.51 5.59 9.40
N GLN A 77 4.62 5.06 10.63
CA GLN A 77 5.65 4.08 10.99
C GLN A 77 5.16 2.67 10.65
N LEU A 78 5.68 2.12 9.56
CA LEU A 78 5.39 0.74 9.17
C LEU A 78 6.16 -0.26 10.05
N ARG A 79 7.39 0.11 10.45
CA ARG A 79 8.28 -0.61 11.38
C ARG A 79 9.12 0.43 12.14
N PRO A 80 9.74 0.09 13.29
CA PRO A 80 10.52 1.05 14.11
C PRO A 80 11.60 1.82 13.34
N ASN A 81 12.08 1.28 12.22
CA ASN A 81 13.18 1.85 11.42
C ASN A 81 12.76 2.22 9.98
N VAL A 82 11.46 2.19 9.66
CA VAL A 82 10.93 2.47 8.32
C VAL A 82 9.74 3.41 8.42
N THR A 83 9.90 4.62 7.88
CA THR A 83 8.85 5.65 7.83
C THR A 83 8.37 5.82 6.40
N ILE A 84 7.06 5.86 6.20
CA ILE A 84 6.47 6.19 4.90
C ILE A 84 6.48 7.71 4.73
N GLU A 85 7.07 8.20 3.64
CA GLU A 85 7.07 9.63 3.26
C GLU A 85 5.90 9.97 2.32
N GLY A 86 5.47 9.01 1.51
CA GLY A 86 4.48 9.22 0.47
C GLY A 86 3.87 7.90 0.02
N ALA A 87 2.60 7.96 -0.40
CA ALA A 87 1.90 6.81 -0.91
C ALA A 87 0.96 7.21 -2.05
N ARG A 88 0.72 6.31 -3.00
CA ARG A 88 -0.27 6.45 -4.06
C ARG A 88 -0.87 5.09 -4.32
N PHE A 89 -2.18 5.02 -4.30
CA PHE A 89 -2.92 3.78 -4.47
C PHE A 89 -3.65 3.83 -5.81
N GLU A 90 -3.44 2.80 -6.62
CA GLU A 90 -4.20 2.55 -7.85
C GLU A 90 -5.05 1.30 -7.64
N GLN A 91 -6.35 1.40 -7.84
CA GLN A 91 -7.27 0.26 -7.78
C GLN A 91 -7.80 -0.02 -9.18
N ARG A 92 -7.73 -1.28 -9.62
CA ARG A 92 -8.30 -1.76 -10.89
C ARG A 92 -9.01 -3.07 -10.66
N GLY A 93 -10.34 -3.03 -10.57
CA GLY A 93 -11.12 -4.20 -10.20
C GLY A 93 -10.68 -4.75 -8.84
N ASP A 94 -10.43 -6.05 -8.78
CA ASP A 94 -9.99 -6.79 -7.59
C ASP A 94 -8.49 -6.63 -7.26
N ARG A 95 -7.78 -5.74 -7.95
CA ARG A 95 -6.35 -5.48 -7.71
C ARG A 95 -6.12 -4.09 -7.17
N LEU A 96 -5.24 -4.00 -6.18
CA LEU A 96 -4.79 -2.75 -5.57
C LEU A 96 -3.26 -2.69 -5.64
N THR A 97 -2.72 -1.66 -6.29
CA THR A 97 -1.29 -1.38 -6.31
C THR A 97 -1.01 -0.18 -5.41
N ALA A 98 -0.21 -0.39 -4.37
CA ALA A 98 0.27 0.65 -3.47
C ALA A 98 1.70 1.04 -3.84
N HIS A 99 1.87 2.22 -4.43
CA HIS A 99 3.16 2.86 -4.62
C HIS A 99 3.53 3.60 -3.34
N VAL A 100 4.66 3.28 -2.73
CA VAL A 100 5.11 3.86 -1.47
C VAL A 100 6.54 4.36 -1.58
N ASN A 101 6.77 5.53 -0.99
CA ASN A 101 8.10 6.06 -0.74
C ASN A 101 8.41 5.88 0.75
N ILE A 102 9.47 5.15 1.05
CA ILE A 102 9.90 4.87 2.42
C ILE A 102 11.27 5.49 2.70
N ARG A 103 11.47 5.94 3.93
CA ARG A 103 12.76 6.36 4.49
C ARG A 103 13.18 5.35 5.54
N THR A 104 14.40 4.82 5.39
CA THR A 104 15.01 3.95 6.40
C THR A 104 15.75 4.77 7.47
N ALA A 105 16.09 4.14 8.60
CA ALA A 105 16.90 4.75 9.66
C ALA A 105 18.25 5.32 9.17
N ALA A 106 18.82 4.78 8.08
CA ALA A 106 20.03 5.29 7.44
C ALA A 106 19.79 6.51 6.52
N ASN A 107 18.59 7.12 6.58
CA ASN A 107 18.14 8.20 5.71
C ASN A 107 18.15 7.85 4.21
N VAL A 108 18.10 6.55 3.89
CA VAL A 108 17.99 6.07 2.51
C VAL A 108 16.52 6.10 2.12
N LYS A 109 16.23 6.83 1.04
CA LYS A 109 14.90 6.87 0.44
C LYS A 109 14.76 5.74 -0.57
N VAL A 110 13.72 4.94 -0.44
CA VAL A 110 13.41 3.82 -1.33
C VAL A 110 12.00 3.97 -1.86
N GLY A 111 11.82 3.73 -3.16
CA GLY A 111 10.49 3.62 -3.78
C GLY A 111 10.14 2.14 -4.02
N ALA A 112 8.95 1.73 -3.59
CA ALA A 112 8.44 0.38 -3.82
C ALA A 112 6.99 0.43 -4.31
N ALA A 113 6.59 -0.55 -5.11
CA ALA A 113 5.22 -0.80 -5.50
C ALA A 113 4.81 -2.17 -4.97
N LEU A 114 3.73 -2.22 -4.20
CA LEU A 114 3.17 -3.45 -3.65
C LEU A 114 1.85 -3.74 -4.35
N ASP A 115 1.76 -4.91 -4.96
CA ASP A 115 0.55 -5.38 -5.63
C ASP A 115 -0.21 -6.31 -4.68
N PHE A 116 -1.51 -6.05 -4.54
CA PHE A 116 -2.43 -6.80 -3.69
C PHE A 116 -3.65 -7.26 -4.49
N ALA A 117 -4.14 -8.46 -4.18
CA ALA A 117 -5.45 -8.96 -4.60
C ALA A 117 -6.46 -8.75 -3.46
N LEU A 118 -7.63 -8.22 -3.80
CA LEU A 118 -8.74 -7.97 -2.91
C LEU A 118 -9.80 -9.06 -3.11
N GLU A 119 -10.25 -9.66 -2.02
CA GLU A 119 -11.26 -10.71 -2.05
C GLU A 119 -12.29 -10.46 -0.95
N TRP A 120 -13.56 -10.34 -1.33
CA TRP A 120 -14.65 -10.21 -0.36
C TRP A 120 -15.14 -11.59 0.07
N ARG A 121 -14.97 -11.93 1.35
CA ARG A 121 -15.56 -13.11 1.98
C ARG A 121 -16.34 -12.66 3.21
N SER A 122 -17.60 -12.25 2.97
CA SER A 122 -18.50 -11.76 4.01
C SER A 122 -18.35 -12.52 5.34
N PRO A 123 -18.07 -11.83 6.46
CA PRO A 123 -18.03 -10.38 6.65
C PRO A 123 -16.65 -9.72 6.43
N ASP A 124 -15.67 -10.48 5.94
CA ASP A 124 -14.27 -10.09 5.90
C ASP A 124 -13.81 -9.64 4.50
N LEU A 125 -13.04 -8.56 4.46
CA LEU A 125 -12.25 -8.20 3.28
C LEU A 125 -10.85 -8.78 3.43
N ILE A 126 -10.48 -9.70 2.53
CA ILE A 126 -9.17 -10.32 2.49
C ILE A 126 -8.29 -9.55 1.50
N VAL A 127 -7.18 -9.02 1.98
CA VAL A 127 -6.17 -8.33 1.19
C VAL A 127 -4.93 -9.22 1.13
N ARG A 128 -4.67 -9.81 -0.03
CA ARG A 128 -3.55 -10.74 -0.25
C ARG A 128 -2.44 -10.05 -1.02
N HIS A 129 -1.26 -9.97 -0.42
CA HIS A 129 -0.07 -9.52 -1.12
C HIS A 129 0.34 -10.50 -2.21
N THR A 130 0.45 -10.02 -3.45
CA THR A 130 0.79 -10.85 -4.61
C THR A 130 2.22 -10.60 -5.10
N ALA A 131 2.69 -9.36 -5.06
CA ALA A 131 4.03 -9.02 -5.52
C ALA A 131 4.53 -7.71 -4.90
N THR A 132 5.85 -7.60 -4.77
CA THR A 132 6.52 -6.32 -4.48
C THR A 132 7.53 -6.03 -5.58
N ARG A 133 7.57 -4.78 -6.04
CA ARG A 133 8.49 -4.29 -7.06
C ARG A 133 9.26 -3.08 -6.54
N ILE A 134 10.56 -3.04 -6.79
CA ILE A 134 11.43 -1.91 -6.50
C ILE A 134 12.02 -1.47 -7.84
N ARG A 135 11.50 -0.35 -8.36
CA ARG A 135 11.71 0.05 -9.79
C ARG A 135 11.38 -1.11 -10.74
N ASP A 136 12.31 -1.47 -11.61
CA ASP A 136 12.13 -2.53 -12.62
C ASP A 136 12.44 -3.93 -12.08
N TRP A 137 12.82 -4.04 -10.80
CA TRP A 137 13.14 -5.31 -10.18
C TRP A 137 11.96 -5.83 -9.36
N SER A 138 11.49 -7.04 -9.71
CA SER A 138 10.50 -7.76 -8.91
C SER A 138 11.20 -8.43 -7.74
N VAL A 139 10.80 -8.10 -6.52
CA VAL A 139 11.30 -8.75 -5.31
C VAL A 139 10.77 -10.19 -5.31
N PRO A 140 11.63 -11.22 -5.21
CA PRO A 140 11.18 -12.59 -5.10
C PRO A 140 10.27 -12.76 -3.88
N SER A 141 9.17 -13.49 -4.03
CA SER A 141 8.22 -13.75 -2.94
C SER A 141 8.88 -14.46 -1.75
N SER A 142 9.93 -15.26 -2.00
CA SER A 142 10.72 -15.89 -0.95
C SER A 142 11.47 -14.92 -0.05
N TRP A 143 11.73 -13.68 -0.50
CA TRP A 143 12.41 -12.64 0.28
C TRP A 143 11.44 -11.75 1.02
N LEU A 144 10.29 -11.46 0.40
CA LEU A 144 9.28 -10.58 0.96
C LEU A 144 7.88 -11.07 0.57
N GLN A 145 7.20 -11.69 1.54
CA GLN A 145 5.80 -12.04 1.43
C GLN A 145 5.08 -11.53 2.67
N LEU A 146 4.14 -10.61 2.47
CA LEU A 146 3.25 -10.15 3.53
C LEU A 146 2.15 -11.20 3.73
N GLU A 147 1.81 -11.48 4.99
CA GLU A 147 0.67 -12.32 5.31
C GLU A 147 -0.62 -11.66 4.82
N PRO A 148 -1.64 -12.45 4.40
CA PRO A 148 -2.93 -11.89 4.03
C PRO A 148 -3.52 -11.09 5.19
N ILE A 149 -3.88 -9.85 4.92
CA ILE A 149 -4.51 -8.97 5.89
C ILE A 149 -6.02 -9.23 5.81
N VAL A 150 -6.60 -9.67 6.92
CA VAL A 150 -8.04 -9.86 7.05
C VAL A 150 -8.59 -8.62 7.75
N VAL A 151 -9.42 -7.85 7.05
CA VAL A 151 -10.06 -6.66 7.61
C VAL A 151 -11.53 -6.99 7.89
N PRO A 152 -11.91 -7.21 9.16
CA PRO A 152 -13.32 -7.40 9.53
C PRO A 152 -14.03 -6.06 9.40
N ILE A 153 -14.81 -5.86 8.35
CA ILE A 153 -15.46 -4.56 8.10
C ILE A 153 -16.62 -4.33 9.09
N SER A 154 -17.13 -5.39 9.71
CA SER A 154 -18.17 -5.34 10.76
C SER A 154 -17.78 -4.48 11.95
N ASP A 155 -16.49 -4.38 12.29
CA ASP A 155 -16.04 -3.76 13.54
C ASP A 155 -16.08 -2.22 13.50
N GLY A 156 -16.19 -1.64 12.30
CA GLY A 156 -16.26 -0.19 12.09
C GLY A 156 -17.67 0.34 11.82
N LEU A 157 -18.68 -0.53 11.72
CA LEU A 157 -20.04 -0.14 11.33
C LEU A 157 -20.98 -0.07 12.54
N PRO A 158 -21.93 0.88 12.57
CA PRO A 158 -22.99 0.88 13.57
C PRO A 158 -23.77 -0.44 13.53
N PRO A 159 -24.26 -0.95 14.69
CA PRO A 159 -24.95 -2.25 14.77
C PRO A 159 -26.22 -2.37 13.91
N LEU A 160 -26.76 -1.25 13.43
CA LEU A 160 -27.92 -1.17 12.54
C LEU A 160 -27.58 -1.22 11.04
N ILE A 161 -26.31 -1.40 10.66
CA ILE A 161 -25.89 -1.43 9.25
C ILE A 161 -24.89 -2.57 9.06
N ALA A 162 -25.25 -3.54 8.23
CA ALA A 162 -24.34 -4.62 7.83
C ALA A 162 -23.96 -4.46 6.35
N ILE A 163 -22.77 -4.91 5.97
CA ILE A 163 -22.41 -5.02 4.55
C ILE A 163 -23.06 -6.26 3.97
N ARG A 164 -23.79 -6.07 2.88
CA ARG A 164 -24.34 -7.16 2.08
C ARG A 164 -23.28 -7.71 1.13
N GLU A 165 -22.58 -6.82 0.43
CA GLU A 165 -21.68 -7.19 -0.65
C GLU A 165 -20.64 -6.10 -0.89
N ILE A 166 -19.41 -6.49 -1.21
CA ILE A 166 -18.40 -5.60 -1.79
C ILE A 166 -18.13 -6.08 -3.21
N ARG A 167 -18.33 -5.18 -4.18
CA ARG A 167 -18.00 -5.40 -5.59
C ARG A 167 -16.83 -4.53 -5.99
N PHE A 168 -15.91 -5.13 -6.71
CA PHE A 168 -14.72 -4.45 -7.21
C PHE A 168 -14.90 -4.12 -8.68
N ASP A 169 -15.27 -2.88 -8.96
CA ASP A 169 -15.43 -2.38 -10.33
C ASP A 169 -14.08 -1.91 -10.87
N PRO A 170 -13.92 -1.80 -12.21
CA PRO A 170 -12.70 -1.27 -12.82
C PRO A 170 -12.29 0.11 -12.28
N ASP A 171 -13.28 0.96 -11.96
CA ASP A 171 -13.08 2.37 -11.60
C ASP A 171 -13.41 2.67 -10.13
N GLY A 172 -13.51 1.65 -9.27
CA GLY A 172 -13.86 1.86 -7.87
C GLY A 172 -14.33 0.63 -7.11
N ILE A 173 -14.69 0.83 -5.85
CA ILE A 173 -15.26 -0.19 -4.98
C ILE A 173 -16.71 0.19 -4.69
N VAL A 174 -17.64 -0.75 -4.90
CA VAL A 174 -19.05 -0.59 -4.54
C VAL A 174 -19.35 -1.43 -3.31
N VAL A 175 -19.74 -0.77 -2.23
CA VAL A 175 -20.14 -1.40 -0.98
C VAL A 175 -21.65 -1.33 -0.87
N ALA A 176 -22.32 -2.47 -1.01
CA ALA A 176 -23.74 -2.60 -0.77
C ALA A 176 -23.98 -2.86 0.72
N LEU A 177 -24.82 -2.03 1.33
CA LEU A 177 -25.22 -2.10 2.72
C LEU A 177 -26.63 -2.68 2.83
N LYS A 178 -26.91 -3.33 3.96
CA LYS A 178 -28.23 -3.79 4.36
C LYS A 178 -28.54 -3.28 5.76
N LEU A 179 -29.79 -2.91 5.98
CA LEU A 179 -30.35 -2.82 7.32
C LEU A 179 -30.60 -4.27 7.81
N PRO A 180 -30.33 -4.58 9.08
CA PRO A 180 -30.63 -5.89 9.66
C PRO A 180 -32.13 -6.20 9.66
#